data_AF-A0A970UCK8-F1
#
_entry.id   AF-A0A970UCK8-F1
#
_cell.length_a   1.000
_cell.length_b   1.000
_cell.length_c   1.000
_cell.angle_alpha   90.00
_cell.angle_beta   90.00
_cell.angle_gamma   90.00
#
_symmetry.space_group_name_H-M   'P 1'
#
loop_
_entity.id
_entity.type
_entity.pdbx_description
1 polymer ?
#
loop_
_entity_poly.entity_id
_entity_poly.type
_entity_poly.pdbx_seq_one_letter_code
_entity_poly.pdbx_strand_id
1 'polypeptide(L)'
;MMGSGLKVTLLLTGSLTVMAGAIITTAISDITQHYAHVPYAELTSKLMLTLPSLFIALLAPIVGNIIDRFGRIRPLLISLFLYALGGASGFF
;
A
#
# COMPACT_ATOMS: atom_id res chain seq x y z
N MET A 1 11.37 -22.96 -18.07
CA MET A 1 11.60 -23.04 -16.61
C MET A 1 11.80 -21.63 -16.08
N MET A 2 10.87 -21.06 -15.32
CA MET A 2 11.09 -19.77 -14.65
C MET A 2 12.28 -19.89 -13.70
N GLY A 3 13.32 -19.08 -13.91
CA GLY A 3 14.51 -19.06 -13.05
C GLY A 3 14.12 -18.81 -11.59
N SER A 4 14.80 -19.48 -10.67
CA SER A 4 14.51 -19.42 -9.22
C SER A 4 14.40 -17.97 -8.70
N GLY A 5 15.26 -17.07 -9.20
CA GLY A 5 15.25 -15.65 -8.83
C GLY A 5 13.95 -14.92 -9.12
N LEU A 6 13.26 -15.22 -10.23
CA LEU A 6 11.99 -14.56 -10.57
C LEU A 6 10.89 -14.90 -9.56
N LYS A 7 10.86 -16.16 -9.10
CA LYS A 7 9.88 -16.62 -8.12
C LYS A 7 10.08 -15.92 -6.78
N VAL A 8 11.35 -15.77 -6.36
CA VAL A 8 11.70 -15.06 -5.13
C VAL A 8 11.31 -13.59 -5.23
N THR A 9 11.61 -12.90 -6.34
CA THR A 9 11.22 -11.50 -6.52
C THR A 9 9.70 -11.32 -6.47
N LEU A 10 8.94 -12.18 -7.15
CA LEU A 10 7.47 -12.13 -7.11
C LEU A 10 6.93 -12.36 -5.69
N LEU A 11 7.51 -13.32 -4.96
CA LEU A 11 7.11 -13.62 -3.58
C LEU A 11 7.40 -12.45 -2.64
N LEU A 12 8.61 -11.88 -2.72
CA LEU A 12 8.98 -10.71 -1.91
C LEU A 12 8.09 -9.52 -2.24
N THR A 13 7.92 -9.16 -3.51
CA THR A 13 7.11 -8.01 -3.92
C THR A 13 5.63 -8.19 -3.57
N GLY A 14 5.09 -9.40 -3.69
CA GLY A 14 3.72 -9.70 -3.26
C GLY A 14 3.53 -9.62 -1.74
N SER A 15 4.54 -10.03 -0.96
CA SER A 15 4.48 -9.99 0.51
C SER A 15 4.48 -8.57 1.08
N LEU A 16 5.17 -7.62 0.42
CA LEU A 16 5.23 -6.21 0.83
C LEU A 16 3.84 -5.60 1.01
N THR A 17 2.91 -5.85 0.08
CA THR A 17 1.54 -5.32 0.14
C THR A 17 0.76 -5.85 1.34
N VAL A 18 0.95 -7.13 1.68
CA VAL A 18 0.28 -7.76 2.84
C VAL A 18 0.81 -7.17 4.13
N MET A 19 2.13 -6.96 4.23
CA MET A 19 2.74 -6.36 5.41
C MET A 19 2.27 -4.91 5.64
N ALA A 20 2.08 -4.13 4.58
CA ALA A 20 1.55 -2.77 4.68
C ALA A 20 0.19 -2.72 5.40
N GLY A 21 -0.74 -3.59 4.99
CA GLY A 21 -2.07 -3.66 5.61
C GLY A 21 -2.03 -4.08 7.08
N ALA A 22 -1.11 -4.99 7.44
CA ALA A 22 -0.92 -5.44 8.81
C ALA A 22 -0.46 -4.29 9.73
N ILE A 23 0.53 -3.50 9.28
CA ILE A 23 1.07 -2.36 10.04
C ILE A 23 0.00 -1.28 10.27
N ILE A 24 -0.79 -0.97 9.23
CA ILE A 24 -1.86 0.03 9.32
C ILE A 24 -2.91 -0.40 10.36
N THR A 25 -3.29 -1.68 10.37
CA THR A 25 -4.32 -2.20 11.27
C THR A 25 -3.88 -2.11 12.73
N THR A 26 -2.62 -2.42 13.04
CA THR A 26 -2.08 -2.30 14.40
C THR A 26 -1.96 -0.83 14.83
N ALA A 27 -1.45 0.04 13.95
CA ALA A 27 -1.27 1.46 14.25
C ALA A 27 -2.61 2.19 14.49
N ILE A 28 -3.68 1.82 13.77
CA ILE A 28 -5.00 2.44 13.94
C ILE A 28 -5.61 2.18 15.32
N SER A 29 -5.34 1.02 15.92
CA SER A 29 -5.81 0.74 17.28
C SER A 29 -5.17 1.70 18.29
N ASP A 30 -3.87 1.96 18.15
CA ASP A 30 -3.14 2.89 19.01
C ASP A 30 -3.57 4.34 18.77
N ILE A 31 -3.75 4.74 17.51
CA ILE A 31 -4.25 6.08 17.13
C ILE A 31 -5.66 6.29 17.69
N THR A 32 -6.57 5.31 17.60
CA THR A 32 -7.94 5.47 18.09
C THR A 32 -7.98 5.64 19.61
N GLN A 33 -7.10 4.95 20.36
CA GLN A 33 -6.96 5.17 21.80
C GLN A 33 -6.35 6.54 22.11
N HIS A 34 -5.33 6.96 21.37
CA HIS A 34 -4.67 8.24 21.58
C HIS A 34 -5.55 9.44 21.20
N TYR A 35 -6.43 9.31 20.21
CA TYR A 35 -7.33 10.39 19.77
C TYR A 35 -8.77 10.20 20.25
N ALA A 36 -9.00 9.39 21.29
CA ALA A 36 -10.34 9.12 21.84
C ALA A 36 -11.10 10.36 22.32
N HIS A 37 -10.40 11.47 22.55
CA HIS A 37 -10.94 12.77 22.96
C HIS A 37 -11.33 13.69 21.79
N VAL A 38 -11.09 13.27 20.54
CA VAL A 38 -11.49 14.02 19.34
C VAL A 38 -12.86 13.53 18.87
N PRO A 39 -13.86 14.42 18.66
CA PRO A 39 -15.13 14.01 18.08
C PRO A 39 -14.92 13.37 16.70
N TYR A 40 -15.64 12.29 16.41
CA TYR A 40 -15.53 11.47 15.18
C TYR A 40 -14.28 10.60 15.03
N ALA A 41 -13.48 10.38 16.09
CA ALA A 41 -12.28 9.54 16.04
C ALA A 41 -12.53 8.15 15.42
N GLU A 42 -13.64 7.48 15.76
CA GLU A 42 -13.99 6.17 15.22
C GLU A 42 -14.26 6.21 13.69
N LEU A 43 -14.93 7.27 13.21
CA LEU A 43 -15.27 7.44 11.81
C LEU A 43 -14.01 7.76 10.99
N THR A 44 -13.15 8.64 11.50
CA THR A 44 -11.86 8.97 10.90
C THR A 44 -10.92 7.76 10.84
N SER A 45 -10.84 6.97 11.91
CA SER A 45 -10.07 5.72 11.94
C SER A 45 -10.58 4.69 10.91
N LYS A 46 -11.89 4.54 10.76
CA LYS A 46 -12.49 3.67 9.73
C LYS A 46 -12.20 4.18 8.32
N LEU A 47 -12.24 5.50 8.09
CA LEU A 47 -11.89 6.10 6.81
C LEU A 47 -10.43 5.87 6.43
N MET A 48 -9.50 5.84 7.39
CA MET A 48 -8.09 5.56 7.11
C MET A 48 -7.85 4.16 6.51
N LEU A 49 -8.69 3.17 6.82
CA LEU A 49 -8.63 1.83 6.23
C LEU A 49 -9.25 1.77 4.84
N THR A 50 -10.31 2.54 4.58
CA THR A 50 -11.04 2.50 3.31
C THR A 50 -10.42 3.43 2.26
N LEU A 51 -9.77 4.51 2.67
CA LEU A 51 -9.04 5.43 1.79
C LEU A 51 -8.08 4.71 0.83
N PRO A 52 -7.12 3.89 1.29
CA PRO A 52 -6.18 3.23 0.39
C PRO A 52 -6.90 2.34 -0.62
N SER A 53 -7.96 1.63 -0.20
CA SER A 53 -8.79 0.81 -1.08
C SER A 53 -9.51 1.65 -2.15
N LEU A 54 -10.04 2.82 -1.77
CA LEU A 54 -10.69 3.76 -2.69
C LEU A 54 -9.70 4.33 -3.71
N PHE A 55 -8.52 4.75 -3.26
CA PHE A 55 -7.46 5.22 -4.16
C PHE A 55 -7.02 4.13 -5.13
N ILE A 56 -6.87 2.89 -4.67
CA ILE A 56 -6.55 1.76 -5.55
C ILE A 56 -7.66 1.57 -6.60
N ALA A 57 -8.94 1.58 -6.20
CA ALA A 57 -10.05 1.43 -7.12
C ALA A 57 -10.10 2.52 -8.19
N LEU A 58 -9.83 3.77 -7.80
CA LEU A 58 -9.81 4.92 -8.72
C LEU A 58 -8.59 4.90 -9.66
N LEU A 59 -7.43 4.50 -9.16
CA LEU A 59 -6.17 4.51 -9.92
C LEU A 59 -5.97 3.22 -10.75
N ALA A 60 -6.64 2.13 -10.41
CA ALA A 60 -6.55 0.84 -11.11
C ALA A 60 -6.69 0.94 -12.64
N PRO A 61 -7.71 1.62 -13.22
CA PRO A 61 -7.83 1.72 -14.68
C PRO A 61 -6.68 2.51 -15.32
N ILE A 62 -6.18 3.56 -14.64
CA ILE A 62 -5.08 4.39 -15.14
C ILE A 62 -3.78 3.59 -15.15
N VAL A 63 -3.46 2.95 -14.01
CA VAL A 63 -2.24 2.15 -13.86
C VAL A 63 -2.29 0.90 -14.73
N GLY A 64 -3.45 0.26 -14.88
CA GLY A 64 -3.66 -0.87 -15.78
C GLY A 64 -3.32 -0.52 -17.23
N ASN A 65 -3.87 0.60 -17.74
CA ASN A 65 -3.56 1.08 -19.08
C ASN A 65 -2.05 1.39 -19.27
N ILE A 66 -1.39 1.94 -18.24
CA ILE A 66 0.06 2.18 -18.27
C ILE A 66 0.85 0.86 -18.35
N ILE A 67 0.45 -0.15 -17.57
CA ILE A 67 1.09 -1.47 -17.57
C ILE A 67 0.94 -2.14 -18.95
N ASP A 68 -0.24 -2.04 -19.55
CA ASP A 68 -0.51 -2.61 -20.86
C ASP A 68 0.31 -1.93 -21.97
N ARG A 69 0.52 -0.60 -21.88
CA ARG A 69 1.27 0.17 -22.89
C ARG A 69 2.79 0.12 -22.72
N PHE A 70 3.31 0.17 -21.49
CA PHE A 70 4.76 0.29 -21.23
C PHE A 70 5.41 -1.01 -20.74
N GLY A 71 4.62 -2.07 -20.61
CA GLY A 71 5.04 -3.34 -20.04
C GLY A 71 5.07 -3.30 -18.50
N ARG A 72 5.31 -4.48 -17.91
CA ARG A 72 5.09 -4.73 -16.46
C ARG A 72 6.25 -4.33 -15.55
N ILE A 73 7.49 -4.30 -16.05
CA ILE A 73 8.68 -4.12 -15.21
C ILE A 73 8.92 -2.65 -14.83
N ARG A 74 8.76 -1.71 -15.78
CA ARG A 74 8.98 -0.27 -15.49
C ARG A 74 7.98 0.28 -14.46
N PRO A 75 6.67 0.03 -14.58
CA PRO A 75 5.68 0.45 -13.58
C PRO A 75 5.94 -0.19 -12.22
N LEU A 76 6.38 -1.46 -12.17
CA LEU A 76 6.74 -2.16 -10.93
C LEU A 76 7.89 -1.47 -10.18
N LEU A 77 8.93 -1.05 -10.90
CA LEU A 77 10.07 -0.36 -10.28
C LEU A 77 9.67 1.03 -9.75
N ILE A 78 8.85 1.76 -10.52
CA ILE A 78 8.35 3.08 -10.10
C ILE A 78 7.45 2.93 -8.87
N SER A 79 6.52 1.98 -8.87
CA SER A 79 5.62 1.76 -7.73
C SER A 79 6.38 1.29 -6.49
N LEU A 80 7.41 0.45 -6.65
CA LEU A 80 8.26 0.04 -5.53
C LEU A 80 9.02 1.22 -4.92
N PHE A 81 9.52 2.14 -5.76
CA PHE A 81 10.18 3.35 -5.29
C PHE A 81 9.22 4.28 -4.54
N LEU A 82 8.03 4.52 -5.09
CA LEU A 82 6.99 5.30 -4.44
C LEU A 82 6.53 4.65 -3.11
N TYR A 83 6.41 3.32 -3.09
CA TYR A 83 6.08 2.56 -1.89
C TYR A 83 7.14 2.73 -0.81
N ALA A 84 8.43 2.64 -1.17
CA ALA A 84 9.53 2.85 -0.23
C ALA A 84 9.56 4.28 0.32
N LEU A 85 9.33 5.29 -0.52
CA LEU A 85 9.27 6.69 -0.08
C LEU A 85 8.09 6.94 0.87
N GLY A 86 6.89 6.45 0.52
CA GLY A 86 5.70 6.61 1.37
C GLY A 86 5.83 5.87 2.70
N GLY A 87 6.45 4.68 2.71
CA GLY A 87 6.76 3.95 3.94
C GLY A 87 7.79 4.69 4.80
N ALA A 88 8.89 5.15 4.19
CA ALA A 88 9.95 5.87 4.89
C ALA A 88 9.48 7.20 5.48
N SER A 89 8.54 7.91 4.83
CA SER A 89 7.97 9.14 5.37
C SER A 89 7.16 8.95 6.66
N GLY A 90 6.75 7.71 7.00
CA GLY A 90 6.08 7.45 8.28
C GLY A 90 7.04 7.40 9.48
N PHE A 91 8.35 7.32 9.22
CA PHE A 91 9.38 7.32 10.27
C PHE A 91 9.84 8.72 10.67
N PHE A 92 9.81 9.68 9.74
CA PHE A 92 10.23 11.07 9.94
C PHE A 92 9.04 11.96 10.29
#